data_AF-A0A0G0P492-F1
#
_entry.id   AF-A0A0G0P492-F1
#
_cell.length_a   1.000
_cell.length_b   1.000
_cell.length_c   1.000
_cell.angle_alpha   90.00
_cell.angle_beta   90.00
_cell.angle_gamma   90.00
#
_symmetry.space_group_name_H-M   'P 1'
#
loop_
_entity.id
_entity.type
_entity.pdbx_description
1 polymer ?
#
loop_
_entity_poly.entity_id
_entity_poly.type
_entity_poly.pdbx_seq_one_letter_code
_entity_poly.pdbx_strand_id
1 'polypeptide(L)'
;MKYYKGYIALSTVLITLALVILIGVSTSLLSINDLLSSDSGQKSNTAVNLVEACIEDALLQLNNENSIDSSIVLPNGNCSVTIISSTGGFWDFTVSTDQEGFYKSVRVKATVGEYVSVNSWLDV
;
A
#
# COMPACT_ATOMS: atom_id res chain seq x y z
N MET A 1 40.79 -14.46 -54.14
CA MET A 1 39.93 -14.86 -53.00
C MET A 1 40.12 -13.90 -51.82
N LYS A 2 39.49 -12.71 -51.85
CA LYS A 2 39.58 -11.68 -50.78
C LYS A 2 38.26 -11.47 -50.01
N TYR A 3 37.17 -12.09 -50.46
CA TYR A 3 35.81 -11.83 -49.98
C TYR A 3 35.44 -12.52 -48.65
N TYR A 4 36.15 -13.58 -48.25
CA TYR A 4 35.83 -14.33 -47.02
C TYR A 4 36.08 -13.53 -45.73
N LYS A 5 37.08 -12.64 -45.72
CA LYS A 5 37.43 -11.86 -44.53
C LYS A 5 36.41 -10.76 -44.22
N GLY A 6 35.82 -10.14 -45.25
CA GLY A 6 34.79 -9.12 -45.09
C GLY A 6 33.47 -9.70 -44.57
N TYR A 7 33.09 -10.88 -45.05
CA TYR A 7 31.88 -11.57 -44.59
C TYR A 7 31.96 -11.97 -43.10
N ILE A 8 33.11 -12.48 -42.66
CA ILE A 8 33.35 -12.84 -41.26
C ILE A 8 33.30 -11.61 -40.35
N ALA A 9 33.88 -10.48 -40.77
CA ALA A 9 33.84 -9.25 -39.99
C ALA A 9 32.42 -8.67 -39.86
N LEU A 10 31.60 -8.80 -40.92
CA LEU A 10 30.23 -8.30 -40.90
C LEU A 10 29.33 -9.20 -40.03
N SER A 11 29.51 -10.52 -40.09
CA SER A 11 28.72 -11.44 -39.26
C SER A 11 29.03 -11.29 -37.77
N THR A 12 30.29 -11.06 -37.39
CA THR A 12 30.64 -10.86 -35.96
C THR A 12 30.04 -9.59 -35.41
N VAL A 13 30.07 -8.48 -36.15
CA VAL A 13 29.42 -7.22 -35.75
C VAL A 13 27.91 -7.38 -35.61
N LEU A 14 27.30 -8.14 -36.52
CA LEU A 14 25.85 -8.37 -36.49
C LEU A 14 25.44 -9.19 -35.26
N ILE A 15 26.23 -10.21 -34.90
CA ILE A 15 26.02 -11.03 -33.71
C ILE A 15 26.23 -10.21 -32.43
N THR A 16 27.29 -9.39 -32.35
CA THR A 16 27.53 -8.57 -31.15
C THR A 16 26.44 -7.52 -30.96
N LEU A 17 25.97 -6.89 -32.04
CA LEU A 17 24.89 -5.90 -31.98
C LEU A 17 23.57 -6.54 -31.51
N ALA A 18 23.26 -7.74 -32.02
CA ALA A 18 22.09 -8.50 -31.58
C ALA A 18 22.15 -8.83 -30.08
N LEU A 19 23.31 -9.24 -29.57
CA LEU A 19 23.52 -9.52 -28.14
C LEU A 19 23.32 -8.27 -27.27
N VAL A 20 23.86 -7.12 -27.68
CA VAL A 20 23.70 -5.87 -26.94
C VAL A 20 22.23 -5.44 -26.86
N ILE A 21 21.49 -5.58 -27.96
CA ILE A 21 20.05 -5.29 -27.98
C ILE A 21 19.29 -6.24 -27.04
N LEU A 22 19.59 -7.54 -27.08
CA LEU A 22 18.95 -8.52 -26.19
C LEU A 22 19.18 -8.21 -24.71
N ILE A 23 20.41 -7.85 -24.34
CA ILE A 23 20.74 -7.46 -22.96
C ILE A 23 20.00 -6.18 -22.58
N GLY A 24 20.02 -5.15 -23.45
CA GLY A 24 19.37 -3.87 -23.18
C GLY A 24 17.85 -3.95 -23.04
N VAL A 25 17.19 -4.79 -23.84
CA VAL A 25 15.75 -5.05 -23.72
C VAL A 25 15.45 -5.77 -22.40
N SER A 26 16.26 -6.78 -22.05
CA SER A 26 16.06 -7.55 -20.82
C SER A 26 16.22 -6.70 -19.56
N THR A 27 17.23 -5.82 -19.51
CA THR A 27 17.41 -4.91 -18.37
C THR A 27 16.30 -3.87 -18.28
N SER A 28 15.83 -3.34 -19.41
CA SER A 28 14.73 -2.38 -19.45
C SER A 28 13.43 -2.99 -18.90
N LEU A 29 13.13 -4.25 -19.26
CA LEU A 29 11.97 -4.99 -18.74
C LEU A 29 12.07 -5.20 -17.22
N LEU A 30 13.24 -5.57 -16.71
CA LEU A 30 13.46 -5.72 -15.26
C LEU A 30 13.24 -4.40 -14.53
N SER A 31 13.79 -3.29 -15.05
CA SER A 31 13.59 -1.96 -14.44
C SER A 31 12.13 -1.53 -14.39
N ILE A 32 11.34 -1.83 -15.43
CA ILE A 32 9.89 -1.55 -15.43
C ILE A 32 9.19 -2.39 -14.35
N ASN A 33 9.54 -3.66 -14.24
CA ASN A 33 8.95 -4.54 -13.23
C ASN A 33 9.28 -4.08 -11.80
N ASP A 34 10.52 -3.65 -11.55
CA ASP A 34 10.93 -3.13 -10.25
C ASP A 34 10.19 -1.83 -9.90
N LEU A 35 9.95 -0.95 -10.89
CA LEU A 35 9.15 0.27 -10.70
C LEU A 35 7.70 -0.05 -10.34
N LEU A 36 7.07 -0.98 -11.05
CA LEU A 36 5.69 -1.41 -10.76
C LEU A 36 5.57 -2.07 -9.39
N SER A 37 6.55 -2.90 -9.02
CA SER A 37 6.63 -3.52 -7.69
C SER A 37 6.76 -2.46 -6.60
N SER A 38 7.65 -1.49 -6.78
CA SER A 38 7.83 -0.37 -5.84
C SER A 38 6.57 0.49 -5.71
N ASP A 39 5.86 0.77 -6.80
CA ASP A 39 4.61 1.54 -6.78
C ASP A 39 3.51 0.79 -6.02
N SER A 40 3.35 -0.51 -6.29
CA SER A 40 2.37 -1.34 -5.57
C SER A 40 2.67 -1.44 -4.07
N GLY A 41 3.95 -1.55 -3.71
CA GLY A 41 4.40 -1.50 -2.31
C GLY A 41 4.11 -0.16 -1.65
N GLN A 42 4.36 0.94 -2.37
CA GLN A 42 4.07 2.29 -1.87
C GLN A 42 2.56 2.48 -1.64
N LYS A 43 1.71 2.08 -2.58
CA LYS A 43 0.25 2.16 -2.44
C LYS A 43 -0.29 1.32 -1.29
N SER A 44 0.24 0.12 -1.09
CA SER A 44 -0.09 -0.71 0.07
C SER A 44 0.28 0.00 1.38
N ASN A 45 1.46 0.62 1.46
CA ASN A 45 1.87 1.36 2.65
C ASN A 45 1.00 2.60 2.87
N THR A 46 0.59 3.30 1.81
CA THR A 46 -0.34 4.43 1.91
C THR A 46 -1.69 3.99 2.47
N ALA A 47 -2.21 2.84 2.05
CA ALA A 47 -3.45 2.28 2.60
C ALA A 47 -3.33 1.95 4.09
N VAL A 48 -2.19 1.39 4.53
CA VAL A 48 -1.92 1.15 5.96
C VAL A 48 -1.88 2.47 6.73
N ASN A 49 -1.07 3.42 6.28
CA ASN A 49 -0.93 4.73 6.94
C ASN A 49 -2.27 5.47 7.03
N LEU A 50 -3.13 5.35 6.01
CA LEU A 50 -4.45 5.97 6.02
C LEU A 50 -5.37 5.33 7.06
N VAL A 51 -5.41 3.99 7.15
CA VAL A 51 -6.20 3.30 8.18
C VAL A 51 -5.73 3.66 9.58
N GLU A 52 -4.41 3.70 9.81
CA GLU A 52 -3.84 4.10 11.10
C GLU A 52 -4.26 5.53 11.47
N ALA A 53 -4.14 6.49 10.54
CA ALA A 53 -4.57 7.85 10.76
C ALA A 53 -6.08 7.96 11.05
N CYS A 54 -6.91 7.18 10.35
CA CYS A 54 -8.35 7.12 10.63
C CYS A 54 -8.66 6.54 12.02
N ILE A 55 -7.88 5.56 12.48
CA ILE A 55 -8.04 5.03 13.84
C ILE A 55 -7.66 6.07 14.88
N GLU A 56 -6.58 6.81 14.68
CA GLU A 56 -6.20 7.90 15.58
C GLU A 56 -7.29 8.97 15.68
N ASP A 57 -7.87 9.37 14.56
CA ASP A 57 -8.99 10.33 14.55
C ASP A 57 -10.25 9.73 15.21
N ALA A 58 -10.56 8.45 14.96
CA ALA A 58 -11.65 7.74 15.64
C ALA A 58 -11.46 7.72 17.17
N LEU A 59 -10.24 7.45 17.64
CA LEU A 59 -9.91 7.46 19.07
C LEU A 59 -9.97 8.88 19.66
N LEU A 60 -9.63 9.89 18.88
CA LEU A 60 -9.75 11.29 19.28
C LEU A 60 -11.22 11.72 19.40
N GLN A 61 -12.07 11.39 18.43
CA GLN A 61 -13.51 11.59 18.50
C GLN A 61 -14.09 10.85 19.71
N LEU A 62 -13.65 9.62 19.94
CA LEU A 62 -14.06 8.84 21.09
C LEU A 62 -13.69 9.50 22.42
N ASN A 63 -12.51 10.13 22.51
CA ASN A 63 -12.08 10.85 23.69
C ASN A 63 -12.87 12.15 23.94
N ASN A 64 -13.24 12.86 22.87
CA ASN A 64 -13.86 14.18 22.98
C ASN A 64 -15.39 14.13 23.07
N GLU A 65 -16.00 13.25 22.28
CA GLU A 65 -17.46 13.21 22.07
C GLU A 65 -18.08 11.90 22.54
N ASN A 66 -17.25 10.88 22.86
CA ASN A 66 -17.70 9.52 23.18
C ASN A 66 -18.60 8.93 22.07
N SER A 67 -18.29 9.29 20.83
CA SER A 67 -18.89 8.77 19.60
C SER A 67 -17.81 8.65 18.53
N ILE A 68 -18.08 7.81 17.52
CA ILE A 68 -17.22 7.65 16.35
C ILE A 68 -18.12 7.75 15.12
N ASP A 69 -17.75 8.61 14.19
CA ASP A 69 -18.44 8.71 12.91
C ASP A 69 -18.25 7.44 12.07
N SER A 70 -19.29 7.06 11.33
CA SER A 70 -19.25 5.90 10.43
C SER A 70 -18.33 6.10 9.22
N SER A 71 -17.94 7.33 8.94
CA SER A 71 -16.95 7.64 7.92
C SER A 71 -16.06 8.79 8.38
N ILE A 72 -14.75 8.61 8.23
CA ILE A 72 -13.74 9.60 8.58
C ILE A 72 -13.09 10.07 7.27
N VAL A 73 -13.12 11.37 7.03
CA VAL A 73 -12.58 11.98 5.82
C VAL A 73 -11.30 12.72 6.17
N LEU A 74 -10.18 12.24 5.64
CA LEU A 74 -8.87 12.89 5.74
C LEU A 74 -8.48 13.49 4.38
N PRO A 75 -7.52 14.43 4.35
CA PRO A 75 -6.99 14.97 3.09
C PRO A 75 -6.44 13.91 2.13
N ASN A 76 -5.98 12.78 2.67
CA ASN A 76 -5.33 11.70 1.94
C ASN A 76 -6.28 10.54 1.57
N GLY A 77 -7.57 10.64 1.89
CA GLY A 77 -8.54 9.59 1.62
C GLY A 77 -9.65 9.52 2.66
N ASN A 78 -10.57 8.59 2.47
CA ASN A 78 -11.63 8.30 3.43
C ASN A 78 -11.48 6.91 4.03
N CYS A 79 -12.01 6.74 5.22
CA CYS A 79 -12.19 5.44 5.84
C CYS A 79 -13.64 5.24 6.22
N SER A 80 -14.04 3.97 6.25
CA SER A 80 -15.30 3.52 6.83
C SER A 80 -15.04 2.97 8.22
N VAL A 81 -15.90 3.32 9.17
CA VAL A 81 -15.89 2.76 10.52
C VAL A 81 -17.15 1.94 10.73
N THR A 82 -16.97 0.72 11.21
CA THR A 82 -18.06 -0.18 11.57
C THR A 82 -17.97 -0.50 13.06
N ILE A 83 -18.94 -0.03 13.85
CA ILE A 83 -19.01 -0.32 15.27
C ILE A 83 -19.64 -1.70 15.46
N ILE A 84 -18.89 -2.61 16.11
CA ILE A 84 -19.33 -3.97 16.44
C ILE A 84 -20.04 -3.97 17.80
N SER A 85 -19.49 -3.27 18.79
CA SER A 85 -20.11 -3.09 20.11
C SER A 85 -19.62 -1.83 20.82
N SER A 86 -20.48 -1.17 21.60
CA SER A 86 -20.18 0.08 22.32
C SER A 86 -20.86 0.12 23.69
N THR A 87 -20.59 -0.85 24.56
CA THR A 87 -21.33 -1.04 25.82
C THR A 87 -20.47 -0.68 27.04
N GLY A 88 -21.00 0.18 27.92
CA GLY A 88 -20.38 0.43 29.23
C GLY A 88 -18.98 1.03 29.16
N GLY A 89 -18.71 1.86 28.15
CA GLY A 89 -17.39 2.45 27.90
C GLY A 89 -16.44 1.54 27.12
N PHE A 90 -16.81 0.29 26.82
CA PHE A 90 -16.05 -0.57 25.91
C PHE A 90 -16.51 -0.36 24.49
N TRP A 91 -15.56 -0.10 23.60
CA TRP A 91 -15.74 0.12 22.19
C TRP A 91 -14.99 -0.95 21.40
N ASP A 92 -15.68 -1.57 20.45
CA ASP A 92 -15.15 -2.54 19.51
C ASP A 92 -15.60 -2.10 18.13
N PHE A 93 -14.67 -1.66 17.30
CA PHE A 93 -14.96 -1.12 15.99
C PHE A 93 -13.88 -1.53 14.99
N THR A 94 -14.27 -1.59 13.73
CA THR A 94 -13.38 -1.87 12.60
C THR A 94 -13.28 -0.63 11.74
N VAL A 95 -12.06 -0.22 11.42
CA VAL A 95 -11.78 0.84 10.47
C VAL A 95 -11.23 0.20 9.20
N SER A 96 -11.79 0.57 8.06
CA SER A 96 -11.33 0.08 6.76
C SER A 96 -11.20 1.19 5.74
N THR A 97 -10.29 0.99 4.79
CA THR A 97 -10.13 1.83 3.60
C THR A 97 -9.99 0.94 2.37
N ASP A 98 -10.43 1.45 1.24
CA ASP A 98 -10.05 0.93 -0.07
C ASP A 98 -9.41 2.07 -0.86
N GLN A 99 -8.09 2.01 -1.02
CA GLN A 99 -7.34 2.99 -1.82
C GLN A 99 -6.87 2.31 -3.11
N GLU A 100 -7.52 2.66 -4.23
CA GLU A 100 -7.14 2.18 -5.57
C GLU A 100 -7.01 0.64 -5.69
N GLY A 101 -7.85 -0.13 -4.97
CA GLY A 101 -7.81 -1.59 -4.97
C GLY A 101 -6.92 -2.21 -3.89
N PHE A 102 -6.29 -1.38 -3.05
CA PHE A 102 -5.60 -1.82 -1.84
C PHE A 102 -6.54 -1.65 -0.64
N TYR A 103 -7.21 -2.75 -0.31
CA TYR A 103 -8.07 -2.84 0.87
C TYR A 103 -7.24 -3.09 2.13
N LYS A 104 -7.46 -2.28 3.16
CA LYS A 104 -6.92 -2.50 4.50
C LYS A 104 -8.00 -2.30 5.55
N SER A 105 -7.97 -3.14 6.57
CA SER A 105 -8.96 -3.17 7.63
C SER A 105 -8.31 -3.57 8.95
N VAL A 106 -8.64 -2.83 9.99
CA VAL A 106 -8.11 -3.03 11.34
C VAL A 106 -9.25 -2.95 12.32
N ARG A 107 -9.30 -3.91 13.23
CA ARG A 107 -10.23 -3.93 14.35
C ARG A 107 -9.53 -3.45 15.62
N VAL A 108 -10.16 -2.50 16.28
CA VAL A 108 -9.66 -1.84 17.47
C VAL A 108 -10.65 -2.07 18.59
N LYS A 109 -10.12 -2.43 19.77
CA LYS A 109 -10.88 -2.47 21.01
C LYS A 109 -10.33 -1.42 21.94
N ALA A 110 -11.17 -0.51 22.41
CA ALA A 110 -10.79 0.55 23.32
C ALA A 110 -11.76 0.63 24.50
N THR A 111 -11.27 1.13 25.64
CA THR A 111 -12.07 1.40 26.83
C THR A 111 -11.97 2.88 27.15
N VAL A 112 -13.12 3.54 27.26
CA VAL A 112 -13.30 4.95 27.60
C VAL A 112 -13.57 5.06 29.09
N GLY A 113 -12.64 5.68 29.81
CA GLY A 113 -12.76 6.03 31.23
C GLY A 113 -12.40 7.50 31.44
N GLU A 114 -11.50 7.80 32.38
CA GLU A 114 -10.87 9.13 32.51
C GLU A 114 -9.93 9.43 31.32
N TYR A 115 -9.45 8.38 30.66
CA TYR A 115 -8.67 8.41 29.43
C TYR A 115 -9.14 7.28 28.51
N VAL A 116 -8.92 7.43 27.20
CA VAL A 116 -9.12 6.35 26.23
C VAL A 116 -7.93 5.41 26.27
N SER A 117 -8.18 4.12 26.54
CA SER A 117 -7.15 3.07 26.55
C SER A 117 -7.41 2.08 25.43
N VAL A 118 -6.39 1.81 24.61
CA VAL A 118 -6.48 0.80 23.55
C VAL A 118 -6.17 -0.57 24.15
N ASN A 119 -7.13 -1.48 24.10
CA ASN A 119 -7.00 -2.86 24.59
C ASN A 119 -6.46 -3.81 23.52
N SER A 120 -6.81 -3.57 22.25
CA SER A 120 -6.42 -4.46 21.14
C SER A 120 -6.37 -3.70 19.83
N TRP A 121 -5.40 -4.08 18.99
CA TRP A 121 -5.21 -3.60 17.63
C TRP A 121 -4.89 -4.81 16.75
N LEU A 122 -5.79 -5.17 15.83
CA LEU A 122 -5.70 -6.39 15.03
C LEU A 122 -6.01 -6.08 13.56
N ASP A 123 -5.09 -6.44 12.66
CA ASP A 123 -5.37 -6.48 11.23
C ASP A 123 -6.42 -7.56 10.92
N VAL A 124 -7.40 -7.25 10.07
CA VAL A 124 -8.54 -8.14 9.73
C VAL A 124 -8.74 -8.25 8.22
#